data_AF-A0A517PJ71-F1
#
_entry.id   AF-A0A517PJ71-F1
#
_cell.length_a   1.000
_cell.length_b   1.000
_cell.length_c   1.000
_cell.angle_alpha   90.00
_cell.angle_beta   90.00
_cell.angle_gamma   90.00
#
_symmetry.space_group_name_H-M   'P 1'
#
loop_
_entity.id
_entity.type
_entity.pdbx_description
1 polymer ?
#
loop_
_entity_poly.entity_id
_entity_poly.type
_entity_poly.pdbx_seq_one_letter_code
_entity_poly.pdbx_strand_id
1 'polypeptide(L)'
;MKPKMVSVFFPILLVTSLCGCNRDDNLIYYQSRSPDAPARVSRTPVVLDDSDEIQRCREIFENELAELYRQAINNISQGEWIFSEHEFALQQRKQQAIADLSALLDNESLTAKGRTKAAEQLILLGDTRGEKFLFNSLNSDSKELRLAALKSLREWNLNLDFSSPERTSILLAQLDTADQEIILAAAELCIYRKIPGTEDRLTALLEAGKLTDPEPVAMELAEIATTQQAVKALLPHVLQDKPEEFSQWTGYAFEQLIENPDPEISGPVKQALYDYTLQFPEQRNDQILVECLAKSANKAAIPVLKEILNNAKDPVSRTYAIGALARLQPDQALDLLTSHIKQEGPGYSTMRLLQTYATEQDYDQIIPIIEEWTQKSEDVLDTEVLRLCLLKFGNRGEQFVREHLDQLTDQARMRARWKLEGLNLHSALKELHISGVIKTSPDELIKKINEAGNRSEDTDLFDPSNPDSLYSALVLEGIVVMFDAETSKIPCRHDRLILDFANASKGKFTPQWPVEYWHSKNEEDFDAPYTVQFVLENRLYRTGAENYGDWYDVEAIVRLINFALETTGRPERFITEQSGGQIASFIFADPFTFVPIARRYGLPLSTDPAEAMRKGLEFEERVINQLRENED
;
A
#
# COMPACT_ATOMS: atom_id res chain seq x y z
N MET A 1 -13.43 -19.96 1.88
CA MET A 1 -12.56 -19.01 2.60
C MET A 1 -11.33 -18.76 1.74
N LYS A 2 -11.30 -17.64 1.02
CA LYS A 2 -10.11 -17.15 0.31
C LYS A 2 -9.33 -16.26 1.30
N PRO A 3 -8.00 -16.37 1.43
CA PRO A 3 -7.25 -15.46 2.28
C PRO A 3 -7.38 -14.04 1.71
N LYS A 4 -7.59 -13.06 2.60
CA LYS A 4 -7.46 -11.64 2.30
C LYS A 4 -6.05 -11.45 1.72
N MET A 5 -5.96 -11.25 0.41
CA MET A 5 -4.72 -10.83 -0.22
C MET A 5 -4.64 -9.34 0.09
N VAL A 6 -3.86 -8.99 1.11
CA VAL A 6 -3.42 -7.60 1.29
C VAL A 6 -2.64 -7.31 0.01
N SER A 7 -3.25 -6.52 -0.87
CA SER A 7 -2.51 -5.93 -1.97
C SER A 7 -1.37 -5.16 -1.31
N VAL A 8 -0.13 -5.55 -1.60
CA VAL A 8 1.06 -4.81 -1.19
C VAL A 8 1.10 -3.55 -2.07
N PHE A 9 0.11 -2.67 -1.89
CA PHE A 9 0.32 -1.25 -2.10
C PHE A 9 1.09 -0.81 -0.89
N PHE A 10 2.34 -0.37 -1.08
CA PHE A 10 3.02 0.48 -0.12
C PHE A 10 2.22 1.78 -0.05
N PRO A 11 1.42 2.06 0.99
CA PRO A 11 1.00 3.42 1.22
C PRO A 11 2.17 4.03 1.98
N ILE A 12 3.13 4.63 1.26
CA ILE A 12 3.84 5.74 1.87
C ILE A 12 2.76 6.82 1.99
N LEU A 13 2.02 6.79 3.09
CA LEU A 13 1.17 7.88 3.52
C LEU A 13 2.11 8.99 3.98
N LEU A 14 2.69 9.68 2.99
CA LEU A 14 3.18 11.05 3.12
C LEU A 14 1.95 11.94 3.36
N VAL A 15 1.31 11.78 4.53
CA VAL A 15 0.31 12.73 5.01
C VAL A 15 1.10 13.96 5.43
N THR A 16 1.24 14.91 4.52
CA THR A 16 1.08 16.36 4.74
C THR A 16 1.67 17.26 3.64
N SER A 17 2.28 16.75 2.54
CA SER A 17 2.83 17.66 1.51
C SER A 17 2.32 17.53 0.08
N LEU A 18 1.49 16.53 -0.27
CA LEU A 18 1.07 16.31 -1.67
C LEU A 18 -0.38 16.68 -2.00
N CYS A 19 -1.22 16.95 -1.00
CA CYS A 19 -2.50 17.60 -1.23
C CYS A 19 -2.43 18.93 -0.49
N GLY A 20 -2.62 20.05 -1.20
CA GLY A 20 -2.82 21.38 -0.63
C GLY A 20 -4.11 21.49 0.19
N CYS A 21 -4.43 20.47 0.98
CA CYS A 21 -5.36 20.54 2.09
C CYS A 21 -4.79 21.59 3.05
N ASN A 22 -5.57 22.64 3.27
CA ASN A 22 -5.27 23.69 4.24
C ASN A 22 -4.69 23.06 5.52
N ARG A 23 -3.61 23.63 6.05
CA ARG A 23 -3.24 23.47 7.45
C ARG A 23 -4.50 23.79 8.24
N ASP A 24 -5.17 22.77 8.76
CA ASP A 24 -6.16 23.00 9.79
C ASP A 24 -5.35 23.49 11.00
N ASP A 25 -5.50 24.78 11.32
CA ASP A 25 -4.84 25.46 12.45
C ASP A 25 -5.21 24.85 13.84
N ASN A 26 -5.92 23.71 13.85
CA ASN A 26 -6.36 22.95 15.01
C ASN A 26 -5.72 21.54 15.11
N LEU A 27 -4.69 21.22 14.31
CA LEU A 27 -3.91 20.00 14.54
C LEU A 27 -3.16 20.12 15.88
N ILE A 28 -3.72 19.52 16.93
CA ILE A 28 -3.06 19.38 18.22
C ILE A 28 -1.93 18.36 18.03
N TYR A 29 -0.72 18.85 17.79
CA TYR A 29 0.48 18.02 17.81
C TYR A 29 0.77 17.62 19.26
N TYR A 30 0.32 16.43 19.67
CA TYR A 30 0.66 15.91 20.98
C TYR A 30 2.07 15.31 20.92
N GLN A 31 2.99 15.86 21.70
CA GLN A 31 4.37 15.37 21.70
C GLN A 31 4.42 13.95 22.25
N SER A 32 4.82 12.99 21.40
CA SER A 32 5.02 11.59 21.79
C SER A 32 5.97 11.47 22.97
N ARG A 33 5.62 10.62 23.92
CA ARG A 33 6.47 10.32 25.08
C ARG A 33 7.74 9.60 24.61
N SER A 34 8.89 9.93 25.22
CA SER A 34 10.12 9.18 24.95
C SER A 34 9.94 7.69 25.32
N PRO A 35 10.31 6.75 24.43
CA PRO A 35 10.31 5.32 24.70
C PRO A 35 11.16 4.91 25.91
N ASP A 36 12.17 5.71 26.26
CA ASP A 36 13.09 5.49 27.37
C ASP A 36 12.59 6.08 28.71
N ALA A 37 11.45 6.77 28.70
CA ALA A 37 10.87 7.33 29.92
C ALA A 37 10.41 6.20 30.87
N PRO A 38 10.48 6.41 32.20
CA PRO A 38 9.97 5.43 33.16
C PRO A 38 8.49 5.10 32.92
N ALA A 39 8.15 3.81 33.05
CA ALA A 39 6.77 3.35 32.93
C ALA A 39 5.90 3.86 34.10
N ARG A 40 4.71 4.35 33.77
CA ARG A 40 3.65 4.82 34.68
C ARG A 40 2.67 3.71 35.06
N VAL A 41 2.57 2.68 34.22
CA VAL A 41 1.78 1.47 34.47
C VAL A 41 2.66 0.23 34.52
N SER A 42 2.20 -0.82 35.19
CA SER A 42 2.93 -2.10 35.20
C SER A 42 2.85 -2.75 33.83
N ARG A 43 3.99 -2.84 33.14
CA ARG A 43 4.12 -3.50 31.83
C ARG A 43 4.36 -5.02 31.95
N THR A 44 4.27 -5.58 33.15
CA THR A 44 4.40 -7.02 33.39
C THR A 44 3.04 -7.68 33.17
N PRO A 45 2.91 -8.61 32.20
CA PRO A 45 1.67 -9.35 32.01
C PRO A 45 1.28 -10.14 33.26
N VAL A 46 -0.01 -10.13 33.59
CA VAL A 46 -0.58 -10.92 34.69
C VAL A 46 -1.75 -11.75 34.19
N VAL A 47 -2.01 -12.86 34.89
CA VAL A 47 -3.21 -13.68 34.72
C VAL A 47 -4.06 -13.61 35.97
N LEU A 48 -5.36 -13.41 35.79
CA LEU A 48 -6.35 -13.26 36.85
C LEU A 48 -7.46 -14.30 36.65
N ASP A 49 -7.76 -15.05 37.70
CA ASP A 49 -8.80 -16.07 37.74
C ASP A 49 -10.07 -15.58 38.47
N ASP A 50 -10.27 -14.27 38.50
CA ASP A 50 -11.39 -13.60 39.17
C ASP A 50 -12.62 -13.51 38.25
N SER A 51 -13.72 -14.16 38.65
CA SER A 51 -14.95 -14.22 37.87
C SER A 51 -15.62 -12.86 37.68
N ASP A 52 -15.50 -11.96 38.65
CA ASP A 52 -16.14 -10.65 38.60
C ASP A 52 -15.39 -9.74 37.62
N GLU A 53 -14.06 -9.82 37.61
CA GLU A 53 -13.22 -9.11 36.62
C GLU A 53 -13.43 -9.64 35.19
N ILE A 54 -13.57 -10.96 35.02
CA ILE A 54 -13.90 -11.58 33.72
C ILE A 54 -15.28 -11.10 33.22
N GLN A 55 -16.29 -11.13 34.10
CA GLN A 55 -17.65 -10.69 33.77
C GLN A 55 -17.67 -9.20 33.43
N ARG A 56 -16.95 -8.36 34.18
CA ARG A 56 -16.80 -6.93 33.89
C ARG A 56 -16.13 -6.67 32.54
N CYS A 57 -15.08 -7.42 32.21
CA CYS A 57 -14.41 -7.35 30.91
C CYS A 57 -15.40 -7.60 29.76
N ARG A 58 -16.19 -8.66 29.90
CA ARG A 58 -17.25 -9.00 28.93
C ARG A 58 -18.28 -7.89 28.79
N GLU A 59 -18.79 -7.36 29.90
CA GLU A 59 -19.82 -6.31 29.87
C GLU A 59 -19.35 -5.05 29.15
N ILE A 60 -18.10 -4.64 29.37
CA ILE A 60 -17.52 -3.47 28.70
C ILE A 60 -17.38 -3.71 27.21
N PHE A 61 -16.82 -4.87 26.82
CA PHE A 61 -16.73 -5.23 25.41
C PHE A 61 -18.09 -5.24 24.73
N GLU A 62 -19.11 -5.84 25.35
CA GLU A 62 -20.46 -5.91 24.77
C GLU A 62 -21.11 -4.53 24.63
N ASN A 63 -20.88 -3.63 25.58
CA ASN A 63 -21.37 -2.25 25.53
C ASN A 63 -20.70 -1.46 24.41
N GLU A 64 -19.37 -1.52 24.28
CA GLU A 64 -18.64 -0.89 23.18
C GLU A 64 -19.08 -1.46 21.82
N LEU A 65 -19.22 -2.78 21.73
CA LEU A 65 -19.66 -3.44 20.51
C LEU A 65 -21.07 -3.00 20.11
N ALA A 66 -21.98 -2.85 21.07
CA ALA A 66 -23.34 -2.36 20.82
C ALA A 66 -23.33 -0.91 20.33
N GLU A 67 -22.46 -0.07 20.90
CA GLU A 67 -22.31 1.33 20.47
C GLU A 67 -21.78 1.43 19.04
N LEU A 68 -20.68 0.75 18.73
CA LEU A 68 -20.09 0.70 17.40
C LEU A 68 -21.08 0.14 16.37
N TYR A 69 -21.84 -0.88 16.73
CA TYR A 69 -22.89 -1.43 15.86
C TYR A 69 -23.98 -0.40 15.56
N ARG A 70 -24.46 0.33 16.58
CA ARG A 70 -25.47 1.37 16.42
C ARG A 70 -24.97 2.51 15.51
N GLN A 71 -23.73 2.94 15.72
CA GLN A 71 -23.07 3.95 14.87
C GLN A 71 -22.94 3.46 13.43
N ALA A 72 -22.52 2.20 13.22
CA ALA A 72 -22.44 1.59 11.90
C ALA A 72 -23.79 1.66 11.15
N ILE A 73 -24.87 1.20 11.78
CA ILE A 73 -26.22 1.20 11.17
C ILE A 73 -26.68 2.63 10.85
N ASN A 74 -26.44 3.59 11.76
CA ASN A 74 -26.78 5.00 11.53
C ASN A 74 -26.01 5.58 10.33
N ASN A 75 -24.69 5.43 10.29
CA ASN A 75 -23.85 5.98 9.22
C ASN A 75 -24.20 5.34 7.86
N ILE A 76 -24.42 4.01 7.84
CA ILE A 76 -24.87 3.30 6.63
C ILE A 76 -26.21 3.85 6.14
N SER A 77 -27.17 4.10 7.03
CA SER A 77 -28.48 4.64 6.64
C SER A 77 -28.39 6.03 5.97
N GLN A 78 -27.34 6.78 6.27
CA GLN A 78 -27.06 8.10 5.70
C GLN A 78 -26.17 8.01 4.44
N GLY A 79 -25.65 6.83 4.12
CA GLY A 79 -24.71 6.61 3.02
C GLY A 79 -23.30 7.10 3.33
N GLU A 80 -22.94 7.19 4.61
CA GLU A 80 -21.65 7.65 5.09
C GLU A 80 -20.61 6.52 5.14
N TRP A 81 -19.34 6.92 5.26
CA TRP A 81 -18.24 6.00 5.46
C TRP A 81 -18.34 5.35 6.85
N ILE A 82 -17.91 4.09 6.94
CA ILE A 82 -17.72 3.39 8.20
C ILE A 82 -16.29 2.88 8.28
N PHE A 83 -15.70 2.94 9.47
CA PHE A 83 -14.35 2.47 9.72
C PHE A 83 -14.32 0.98 10.07
N SER A 84 -13.12 0.40 10.16
CA SER A 84 -12.92 -1.04 10.38
C SER A 84 -13.53 -1.53 11.71
N GLU A 85 -13.58 -0.68 12.74
CA GLU A 85 -14.24 -0.97 14.02
C GLU A 85 -15.76 -1.18 13.88
N HIS A 86 -16.40 -0.44 12.96
CA HIS A 86 -17.81 -0.61 12.63
C HIS A 86 -18.04 -1.92 11.86
N GLU A 87 -17.20 -2.21 10.86
CA GLU A 87 -17.26 -3.47 10.12
C GLU A 87 -17.07 -4.68 11.05
N PHE A 88 -16.14 -4.58 12.01
CA PHE A 88 -15.96 -5.58 13.06
C PHE A 88 -17.25 -5.79 13.85
N ALA A 89 -17.91 -4.71 14.29
CA ALA A 89 -19.15 -4.80 15.05
C ALA A 89 -20.29 -5.48 14.25
N LEU A 90 -20.42 -5.17 12.95
CA LEU A 90 -21.37 -5.83 12.05
C LEU A 90 -21.07 -7.33 11.92
N GLN A 91 -19.79 -7.72 11.80
CA GLN A 91 -19.39 -9.13 11.71
C GLN A 91 -19.64 -9.90 13.00
N GLN A 92 -19.37 -9.31 14.17
CA GLN A 92 -19.69 -9.94 15.46
C GLN A 92 -21.20 -10.14 15.65
N ARG A 93 -22.02 -9.24 15.11
CA ARG A 93 -23.49 -9.30 15.15
C ARG A 93 -24.09 -9.73 13.83
N LYS A 94 -23.40 -10.59 13.06
CA LYS A 94 -23.72 -10.93 11.66
C LYS A 94 -25.19 -11.18 11.36
N GLN A 95 -25.88 -12.01 12.16
CA GLN A 95 -27.29 -12.31 11.92
C GLN A 95 -28.20 -11.09 12.07
N GLN A 96 -27.96 -10.29 13.11
CA GLN A 96 -28.68 -9.04 13.34
C GLN A 96 -28.33 -8.01 12.26
N ALA A 97 -27.04 -7.87 11.93
CA ALA A 97 -26.54 -6.99 10.87
C ALA A 97 -27.24 -7.28 9.54
N ILE A 98 -27.31 -8.55 9.14
CA ILE A 98 -27.99 -8.95 7.91
C ILE A 98 -29.47 -8.54 7.94
N ALA A 99 -30.19 -8.74 9.05
CA ALA A 99 -31.59 -8.36 9.15
C ALA A 99 -31.78 -6.83 9.06
N ASP A 100 -31.02 -6.06 9.82
CA ASP A 100 -31.12 -4.60 9.87
C ASP A 100 -30.72 -3.96 8.54
N LEU A 101 -29.62 -4.40 7.92
CA LEU A 101 -29.18 -3.91 6.61
C LEU A 101 -30.17 -4.24 5.50
N SER A 102 -30.87 -5.37 5.59
CA SER A 102 -31.95 -5.70 4.65
C SER A 102 -33.12 -4.74 4.77
N ALA A 103 -33.50 -4.40 6.01
CA ALA A 103 -34.55 -3.43 6.25
C ALA A 103 -34.19 -2.04 5.71
N LEU A 104 -32.91 -1.63 5.81
CA LEU A 104 -32.42 -0.40 5.17
C LEU A 104 -32.51 -0.49 3.64
N LEU A 105 -32.06 -1.60 3.05
CA LEU A 105 -32.10 -1.81 1.60
C LEU A 105 -33.53 -1.74 1.02
N ASP A 106 -34.49 -2.32 1.73
CA ASP A 106 -35.92 -2.33 1.36
C ASP A 106 -36.64 -1.02 1.68
N ASN A 107 -36.03 -0.09 2.43
CA ASN A 107 -36.64 1.18 2.79
C ASN A 107 -36.49 2.22 1.66
N GLU A 108 -37.54 2.37 0.84
CA GLU A 108 -37.60 3.35 -0.26
C GLU A 108 -37.53 4.82 0.19
N SER A 109 -37.75 5.12 1.48
CA SER A 109 -37.61 6.49 2.00
C SER A 109 -36.15 6.88 2.26
N LEU A 110 -35.21 5.93 2.25
CA LEU A 110 -33.79 6.22 2.39
C LEU A 110 -33.19 6.74 1.10
N THR A 111 -32.08 7.46 1.24
CA THR A 111 -31.32 7.94 0.08
C THR A 111 -30.78 6.76 -0.74
N ALA A 112 -30.58 6.99 -2.04
CA ALA A 112 -29.93 6.02 -2.91
C ALA A 112 -28.59 5.53 -2.32
N LYS A 113 -27.77 6.47 -1.82
CA LYS A 113 -26.49 6.16 -1.16
C LYS A 113 -26.65 5.27 0.07
N GLY A 114 -27.62 5.54 0.95
CA GLY A 114 -27.83 4.72 2.14
C GLY A 114 -28.24 3.29 1.79
N ARG A 115 -29.09 3.12 0.77
CA ARG A 115 -29.52 1.80 0.30
C ARG A 115 -28.39 1.02 -0.37
N THR A 116 -27.58 1.67 -1.21
CA THR A 116 -26.44 0.98 -1.85
C THR A 116 -25.32 0.70 -0.85
N LYS A 117 -25.09 1.56 0.15
CA LYS A 117 -24.16 1.29 1.26
C LYS A 117 -24.59 0.08 2.10
N ALA A 118 -25.89 -0.06 2.37
CA ALA A 118 -26.41 -1.27 3.00
C ALA A 118 -26.19 -2.53 2.14
N ALA A 119 -26.33 -2.40 0.82
CA ALA A 119 -26.05 -3.49 -0.12
C ALA A 119 -24.56 -3.89 -0.13
N GLU A 120 -23.63 -2.94 -0.08
CA GLU A 120 -22.18 -3.21 0.07
C GLU A 120 -21.91 -4.07 1.31
N GLN A 121 -22.46 -3.67 2.45
CA GLN A 121 -22.23 -4.36 3.73
C GLN A 121 -22.87 -5.75 3.76
N LEU A 122 -24.03 -5.94 3.11
CA LEU A 122 -24.61 -7.26 2.91
C LEU A 122 -23.68 -8.18 2.11
N ILE A 123 -23.03 -7.67 1.05
CA ILE A 123 -22.05 -8.44 0.26
C ILE A 123 -20.86 -8.84 1.15
N LEU A 124 -20.33 -7.92 1.96
CA LEU A 124 -19.21 -8.19 2.88
C LEU A 124 -19.58 -9.20 3.98
N LEU A 125 -20.85 -9.27 4.37
CA LEU A 125 -21.40 -10.29 5.27
C LEU A 125 -21.72 -11.62 4.54
N GLY A 126 -21.60 -11.67 3.22
CA GLY A 126 -21.84 -12.86 2.39
C GLY A 126 -23.31 -13.11 2.06
N ASP A 127 -24.15 -12.06 2.10
CA ASP A 127 -25.56 -12.12 1.70
C ASP A 127 -25.73 -11.65 0.24
N THR A 128 -26.31 -12.50 -0.59
CA THR A 128 -26.43 -12.27 -2.05
C THR A 128 -27.46 -11.20 -2.42
N ARG A 129 -28.30 -10.75 -1.48
CA ARG A 129 -29.28 -9.70 -1.73
C ARG A 129 -28.64 -8.35 -2.04
N GLY A 130 -27.49 -8.06 -1.41
CA GLY A 130 -26.75 -6.84 -1.69
C GLY A 130 -26.29 -6.77 -3.14
N GLU A 131 -25.67 -7.85 -3.62
CA GLU A 131 -25.23 -7.94 -5.01
C GLU A 131 -26.41 -7.80 -5.99
N LYS A 132 -27.47 -8.57 -5.77
CA LYS A 132 -28.68 -8.52 -6.61
C LYS A 132 -29.28 -7.12 -6.65
N PHE A 133 -29.30 -6.42 -5.52
CA PHE A 133 -29.81 -5.05 -5.43
C PHE A 133 -28.97 -4.08 -6.26
N LEU A 134 -27.64 -4.14 -6.17
CA LEU A 134 -26.75 -3.24 -6.92
C LEU A 134 -26.92 -3.43 -8.43
N PHE A 135 -26.93 -4.66 -8.93
CA PHE A 135 -27.11 -4.91 -10.37
C PHE A 135 -28.52 -4.56 -10.86
N ASN A 136 -29.57 -4.83 -10.08
CA ASN A 136 -30.93 -4.41 -10.43
C ASN A 136 -31.06 -2.89 -10.47
N SER A 137 -30.36 -2.18 -9.58
CA SER A 137 -30.37 -0.72 -9.50
C SER A 137 -29.82 -0.03 -10.75
N LEU A 138 -28.97 -0.71 -11.53
CA LEU A 138 -28.45 -0.19 -12.81
C LEU A 138 -29.55 -0.02 -13.88
N ASN A 139 -30.68 -0.70 -13.73
CA ASN A 139 -31.84 -0.60 -14.61
C ASN A 139 -32.97 0.28 -14.02
N SER A 140 -32.71 0.99 -12.91
CA SER A 140 -33.70 1.85 -12.26
C SER A 140 -33.99 3.11 -13.09
N ASP A 141 -35.23 3.62 -13.05
CA ASP A 141 -35.56 4.93 -13.63
C ASP A 141 -34.96 6.10 -12.82
N SER A 142 -34.52 5.86 -11.57
CA SER A 142 -33.83 6.88 -10.76
C SER A 142 -32.36 6.98 -11.14
N LYS A 143 -31.98 8.15 -11.67
CA LYS A 143 -30.59 8.52 -11.95
C LYS A 143 -29.72 8.39 -10.70
N GLU A 144 -30.22 8.87 -9.56
CA GLU A 144 -29.48 8.87 -8.28
C GLU A 144 -29.16 7.45 -7.82
N LEU A 145 -30.12 6.52 -7.97
CA LEU A 145 -29.92 5.11 -7.61
C LEU A 145 -28.95 4.41 -8.57
N ARG A 146 -29.04 4.68 -9.87
CA ARG A 146 -28.08 4.16 -10.86
C ARG A 146 -26.66 4.64 -10.56
N LEU A 147 -26.47 5.93 -10.35
CA LEU A 147 -25.17 6.52 -10.01
C LEU A 147 -24.61 5.96 -8.70
N ALA A 148 -25.43 5.85 -7.66
CA ALA A 148 -25.02 5.26 -6.39
C ALA A 148 -24.59 3.79 -6.56
N ALA A 149 -25.33 3.01 -7.36
CA ALA A 149 -25.01 1.61 -7.61
C ALA A 149 -23.70 1.44 -8.40
N LEU A 150 -23.45 2.27 -9.42
CA LEU A 150 -22.19 2.28 -10.17
C LEU A 150 -20.99 2.57 -9.24
N LYS A 151 -21.11 3.58 -8.38
CA LYS A 151 -20.07 3.92 -7.39
C LYS A 151 -19.85 2.79 -6.39
N SER A 152 -20.91 2.22 -5.83
CA SER A 152 -20.82 1.08 -4.92
C SER A 152 -20.16 -0.14 -5.58
N LEU A 153 -20.47 -0.45 -6.85
CA LEU A 153 -19.84 -1.56 -7.58
C LEU A 153 -18.34 -1.34 -7.86
N ARG A 154 -17.86 -0.08 -7.80
CA ARG A 154 -16.44 0.27 -7.95
C ARG A 154 -15.64 0.09 -6.65
N GLU A 155 -16.30 -0.05 -5.50
CA GLU A 155 -15.64 -0.21 -4.20
C GLU A 155 -14.66 -1.40 -4.17
N TRP A 156 -13.42 -1.13 -3.79
CA TRP A 156 -12.30 -2.06 -3.90
C TRP A 156 -12.46 -3.32 -3.05
N ASN A 157 -13.15 -3.21 -1.92
CA ASN A 157 -13.35 -4.29 -0.96
C ASN A 157 -14.49 -5.25 -1.36
N LEU A 158 -15.27 -4.94 -2.41
CA LEU A 158 -16.30 -5.83 -2.93
C LEU A 158 -15.70 -6.93 -3.81
N ASN A 159 -15.70 -8.15 -3.31
CA ASN A 159 -15.23 -9.34 -4.01
C ASN A 159 -16.33 -9.94 -4.89
N LEU A 160 -16.68 -9.25 -5.98
CA LEU A 160 -17.67 -9.69 -6.96
C LEU A 160 -16.99 -10.27 -8.21
N ASP A 161 -17.66 -11.22 -8.85
CA ASP A 161 -17.19 -11.80 -10.11
C ASP A 161 -17.74 -11.01 -11.31
N PHE A 162 -16.89 -10.22 -11.96
CA PHE A 162 -17.30 -9.45 -13.13
C PHE A 162 -17.13 -10.20 -14.46
N SER A 163 -16.66 -11.46 -14.43
CA SER A 163 -16.39 -12.24 -15.65
C SER A 163 -17.64 -12.86 -16.30
N SER A 164 -18.80 -12.79 -15.63
CA SER A 164 -20.06 -13.28 -16.19
C SER A 164 -20.49 -12.45 -17.40
N PRO A 165 -20.77 -13.06 -18.57
CA PRO A 165 -21.23 -12.34 -19.76
C PRO A 165 -22.50 -11.51 -19.53
N GLU A 166 -23.39 -11.96 -18.66
CA GLU A 166 -24.61 -11.23 -18.31
C GLU A 166 -24.27 -9.92 -17.58
N ARG A 167 -23.37 -9.97 -16.60
CA ARG A 167 -22.91 -8.79 -15.85
C ARG A 167 -22.15 -7.82 -16.75
N THR A 168 -21.24 -8.35 -17.59
CA THR A 168 -20.55 -7.56 -18.62
C THR A 168 -21.54 -6.82 -19.51
N SER A 169 -22.57 -7.51 -20.01
CA SER A 169 -23.58 -6.88 -20.88
C SER A 169 -24.37 -5.78 -20.15
N ILE A 170 -24.73 -5.98 -18.88
CA ILE A 170 -25.46 -4.97 -18.09
C ILE A 170 -24.59 -3.71 -17.91
N LEU A 171 -23.30 -3.88 -17.60
CA LEU A 171 -22.37 -2.77 -17.38
C LEU A 171 -22.08 -2.01 -18.68
N LEU A 172 -21.80 -2.71 -19.77
CA LEU A 172 -21.58 -2.07 -21.08
C LEU A 172 -22.82 -1.32 -21.57
N ALA A 173 -24.02 -1.82 -21.28
CA ALA A 173 -25.26 -1.12 -21.63
C ALA A 173 -25.40 0.25 -20.92
N GLN A 174 -24.71 0.46 -19.80
CA GLN A 174 -24.70 1.77 -19.13
C GLN A 174 -23.91 2.82 -19.94
N LEU A 175 -22.95 2.40 -20.79
CA LEU A 175 -22.20 3.30 -21.69
C LEU A 175 -23.05 3.78 -22.89
N ASP A 176 -24.14 3.07 -23.20
CA ASP A 176 -25.05 3.39 -24.31
C ASP A 176 -26.21 4.33 -23.89
N THR A 177 -26.21 4.82 -22.64
CA THR A 177 -27.24 5.73 -22.11
C THR A 177 -27.10 7.16 -22.68
N ALA A 178 -28.11 8.00 -22.50
CA ALA A 178 -28.07 9.41 -22.91
C ALA A 178 -27.49 10.35 -21.82
N ASP A 179 -27.49 9.92 -20.56
CA ASP A 179 -27.04 10.74 -19.43
C ASP A 179 -25.52 10.61 -19.24
N GLN A 180 -24.80 11.71 -19.43
CA GLN A 180 -23.34 11.73 -19.40
C GLN A 180 -22.74 11.38 -18.03
N GLU A 181 -23.38 11.74 -16.91
CA GLU A 181 -22.86 11.36 -15.59
C GLU A 181 -22.91 9.85 -15.39
N ILE A 182 -23.94 9.19 -15.92
CA ILE A 182 -24.04 7.73 -15.87
C ILE A 182 -22.99 7.09 -16.78
N ILE A 183 -22.77 7.63 -17.99
CA ILE A 183 -21.70 7.17 -18.89
C ILE A 183 -20.35 7.22 -18.17
N LEU A 184 -20.00 8.36 -17.56
CA LEU A 184 -18.71 8.53 -16.90
C LEU A 184 -18.54 7.57 -15.72
N ALA A 185 -19.53 7.48 -14.82
CA ALA A 185 -19.48 6.54 -13.71
C ALA A 185 -19.41 5.07 -14.17
N ALA A 186 -20.01 4.74 -15.31
CA ALA A 186 -19.91 3.41 -15.91
C ALA A 186 -18.56 3.16 -16.57
N ALA A 187 -17.94 4.17 -17.20
CA ALA A 187 -16.61 4.08 -17.78
C ALA A 187 -15.57 3.79 -16.68
N GLU A 188 -15.56 4.60 -15.62
CA GLU A 188 -14.69 4.43 -14.44
C GLU A 188 -14.82 3.01 -13.85
N LEU A 189 -16.06 2.53 -13.68
CA LEU A 189 -16.31 1.18 -13.16
C LEU A 189 -15.80 0.09 -14.12
N CYS A 190 -16.08 0.24 -15.41
CA CYS A 190 -15.70 -0.74 -16.43
C CYS A 190 -14.18 -0.86 -16.57
N ILE A 191 -13.45 0.26 -16.51
CA ILE A 191 -11.98 0.30 -16.53
C ILE A 191 -11.43 -0.33 -15.25
N TYR A 192 -11.89 0.14 -14.08
CA TYR A 192 -11.45 -0.37 -12.79
C TYR A 192 -11.64 -1.90 -12.66
N ARG A 193 -12.74 -2.43 -13.18
CA ARG A 193 -13.04 -3.88 -13.18
C ARG A 193 -12.53 -4.63 -14.42
N LYS A 194 -11.85 -3.94 -15.35
CA LYS A 194 -11.31 -4.50 -16.60
C LYS A 194 -12.36 -5.25 -17.43
N ILE A 195 -13.54 -4.65 -17.62
CA ILE A 195 -14.66 -5.25 -18.33
C ILE A 195 -14.33 -5.38 -19.84
N PRO A 196 -14.39 -6.59 -20.42
CA PRO A 196 -14.11 -6.77 -21.84
C PRO A 196 -15.09 -5.99 -22.74
N GLY A 197 -14.58 -5.37 -23.81
CA GLY A 197 -15.36 -4.56 -24.76
C GLY A 197 -15.52 -3.10 -24.37
N THR A 198 -14.92 -2.66 -23.25
CA THR A 198 -14.95 -1.25 -22.81
C THR A 198 -14.25 -0.33 -23.81
N GLU A 199 -13.04 -0.67 -24.28
CA GLU A 199 -12.28 0.13 -25.26
C GLU A 199 -13.12 0.44 -26.52
N ASP A 200 -13.71 -0.59 -27.13
CA ASP A 200 -14.53 -0.46 -28.34
C ASP A 200 -15.73 0.48 -28.12
N ARG A 201 -16.35 0.40 -26.94
CA ARG A 201 -17.54 1.19 -26.60
C ARG A 201 -17.20 2.65 -26.36
N LEU A 202 -16.15 2.94 -25.60
CA LEU A 202 -15.69 4.31 -25.38
C LEU A 202 -15.19 4.95 -26.69
N THR A 203 -14.48 4.18 -27.53
CA THR A 203 -14.05 4.62 -28.86
C THR A 203 -15.24 5.02 -29.74
N ALA A 204 -16.24 4.13 -29.86
CA ALA A 204 -17.43 4.41 -30.65
C ALA A 204 -18.24 5.61 -30.10
N LEU A 205 -18.24 5.79 -28.79
CA LEU A 205 -18.93 6.90 -28.12
C LEU A 205 -18.29 8.26 -28.45
N LEU A 206 -16.95 8.34 -28.43
CA LEU A 206 -16.21 9.54 -28.84
C LEU A 206 -16.39 9.81 -30.34
N GLU A 207 -16.27 8.79 -31.19
CA GLU A 207 -16.47 8.91 -32.64
C GLU A 207 -17.88 9.38 -33.03
N ALA A 208 -18.89 9.04 -32.23
CA ALA A 208 -20.26 9.48 -32.46
C ALA A 208 -20.44 10.99 -32.21
N GLY A 209 -19.55 11.64 -31.45
CA GLY A 209 -19.57 13.08 -31.19
C GLY A 209 -20.83 13.58 -30.47
N LYS A 210 -21.44 12.73 -29.63
CA LYS A 210 -22.71 13.02 -28.93
C LYS A 210 -22.54 13.47 -27.47
N LEU A 211 -21.33 13.35 -26.92
CA LEU A 211 -21.04 13.79 -25.55
C LEU A 211 -21.06 15.31 -25.47
N THR A 212 -21.65 15.85 -24.40
CA THR A 212 -21.62 17.30 -24.15
C THR A 212 -20.25 17.76 -23.70
N ASP A 213 -19.54 16.90 -22.98
CA ASP A 213 -18.16 17.09 -22.56
C ASP A 213 -17.41 15.75 -22.74
N PRO A 214 -16.66 15.58 -23.86
CA PRO A 214 -16.02 14.31 -24.20
C PRO A 214 -14.71 14.04 -23.45
N GLU A 215 -14.11 15.05 -22.81
CA GLU A 215 -12.76 14.95 -22.24
C GLU A 215 -12.66 13.91 -21.12
N PRO A 216 -13.57 13.85 -20.12
CA PRO A 216 -13.51 12.81 -19.09
C PRO A 216 -13.55 11.40 -19.67
N VAL A 217 -14.40 11.16 -20.68
CA VAL A 217 -14.50 9.85 -21.34
C VAL A 217 -13.23 9.54 -22.15
N ALA A 218 -12.60 10.55 -22.76
CA ALA A 218 -11.35 10.38 -23.49
C ALA A 218 -10.17 10.09 -22.56
N MET A 219 -10.14 10.68 -21.36
CA MET A 219 -9.18 10.36 -20.31
C MET A 219 -9.32 8.92 -19.82
N GLU A 220 -10.54 8.48 -19.55
CA GLU A 220 -10.84 7.08 -19.22
C GLU A 220 -10.41 6.12 -20.35
N LEU A 221 -10.64 6.47 -21.62
CA LEU A 221 -10.16 5.67 -22.74
C LEU A 221 -8.63 5.62 -22.83
N ALA A 222 -7.92 6.71 -22.49
CA ALA A 222 -6.46 6.76 -22.54
C ALA A 222 -5.81 5.66 -21.68
N GLU A 223 -6.38 5.37 -20.50
CA GLU A 223 -5.89 4.34 -19.56
C GLU A 223 -5.91 2.91 -20.13
N ILE A 224 -6.82 2.62 -21.07
CA ILE A 224 -7.04 1.26 -21.57
C ILE A 224 -6.85 1.12 -23.08
N ALA A 225 -6.56 2.20 -23.80
CA ALA A 225 -6.47 2.18 -25.25
C ALA A 225 -5.30 1.30 -25.72
N THR A 226 -5.60 0.33 -26.59
CA THR A 226 -4.61 -0.58 -27.16
C THR A 226 -4.57 -0.53 -28.69
N THR A 227 -5.41 0.29 -29.31
CA THR A 227 -5.57 0.37 -30.76
C THR A 227 -5.32 1.78 -31.32
N GLN A 228 -4.89 1.85 -32.58
CA GLN A 228 -4.74 3.12 -33.31
C GLN A 228 -6.07 3.88 -33.45
N GLN A 229 -7.18 3.15 -33.56
CA GLN A 229 -8.52 3.74 -33.65
C GLN A 229 -8.87 4.47 -32.35
N ALA A 230 -8.66 3.83 -31.19
CA ALA A 230 -8.88 4.44 -29.88
C ALA A 230 -8.03 5.70 -29.70
N VAL A 231 -6.73 5.65 -30.03
CA VAL A 231 -5.83 6.82 -29.98
C VAL A 231 -6.34 7.96 -30.85
N LYS A 232 -6.78 7.67 -32.07
CA LYS A 232 -7.33 8.69 -32.98
C LYS A 232 -8.64 9.30 -32.46
N ALA A 233 -9.45 8.51 -31.76
CA ALA A 233 -10.71 8.96 -31.17
C ALA A 233 -10.50 9.84 -29.93
N LEU A 234 -9.53 9.50 -29.06
CA LEU A 234 -9.31 10.22 -27.79
C LEU A 234 -8.49 11.51 -27.94
N LEU A 235 -7.46 11.52 -28.80
CA LEU A 235 -6.50 12.65 -28.87
C LEU A 235 -7.14 14.02 -29.14
N PRO A 236 -8.19 14.15 -29.96
CA PRO A 236 -8.86 15.43 -30.16
C PRO A 236 -9.56 16.00 -28.93
N HIS A 237 -9.68 15.25 -27.84
CA HIS A 237 -10.48 15.61 -26.67
C HIS A 237 -9.67 15.68 -25.36
N VAL A 238 -8.37 15.43 -25.42
CA VAL A 238 -7.46 15.46 -24.26
C VAL A 238 -6.36 16.48 -24.49
N LEU A 239 -5.62 16.84 -23.43
CA LEU A 239 -4.51 17.78 -23.49
C LEU A 239 -4.94 19.17 -24.03
N GLN A 240 -6.18 19.57 -23.72
CA GLN A 240 -6.73 20.89 -24.03
C GLN A 240 -6.67 21.86 -22.84
N ASP A 241 -6.53 21.30 -21.64
CA ASP A 241 -6.55 22.00 -20.37
C ASP A 241 -5.38 22.96 -20.16
N LYS A 242 -5.53 23.81 -19.13
CA LYS A 242 -4.43 24.66 -18.66
C LYS A 242 -3.49 23.85 -17.74
N PRO A 243 -2.23 24.30 -17.55
CA PRO A 243 -1.27 23.60 -16.70
C PRO A 243 -1.77 23.36 -15.28
N GLU A 244 -2.57 24.27 -14.73
CA GLU A 244 -3.09 24.17 -13.37
C GLU A 244 -4.12 23.04 -13.20
N GLU A 245 -4.69 22.54 -14.30
CA GLU A 245 -5.63 21.43 -14.35
C GLU A 245 -4.92 20.11 -14.73
N PHE A 246 -3.65 20.19 -15.17
CA PHE A 246 -2.82 19.03 -15.53
C PHE A 246 -2.23 18.35 -14.29
N SER A 247 -2.94 17.36 -13.78
CA SER A 247 -2.52 16.55 -12.65
C SER A 247 -1.59 15.38 -13.05
N GLN A 248 -0.94 14.77 -12.04
CA GLN A 248 -0.18 13.53 -12.22
C GLN A 248 -1.03 12.38 -12.80
N TRP A 249 -2.33 12.34 -12.47
CA TRP A 249 -3.26 11.35 -13.02
C TRP A 249 -3.38 11.45 -14.54
N THR A 250 -3.37 12.69 -15.05
CA THR A 250 -3.41 12.94 -16.50
C THR A 250 -2.21 12.32 -17.20
N GLY A 251 -1.01 12.47 -16.63
CA GLY A 251 0.21 11.84 -17.16
C GLY A 251 0.18 10.31 -17.07
N TYR A 252 -0.32 9.77 -15.95
CA TYR A 252 -0.44 8.33 -15.73
C TYR A 252 -1.35 7.65 -16.76
N ALA A 253 -2.47 8.29 -17.13
CA ALA A 253 -3.41 7.75 -18.11
C ALA A 253 -2.77 7.45 -19.48
N PHE A 254 -1.69 8.13 -19.86
CA PHE A 254 -0.99 7.90 -21.14
C PHE A 254 0.19 6.95 -21.06
N GLU A 255 0.57 6.45 -19.88
CA GLU A 255 1.81 5.68 -19.68
C GLU A 255 1.88 4.46 -20.60
N GLN A 256 0.84 3.63 -20.61
CA GLN A 256 0.77 2.44 -21.47
C GLN A 256 0.82 2.79 -22.97
N LEU A 257 0.23 3.91 -23.36
CA LEU A 257 0.24 4.38 -24.75
C LEU A 257 1.62 4.88 -25.19
N ILE A 258 2.34 5.58 -24.31
CA ILE A 258 3.72 6.02 -24.56
C ILE A 258 4.66 4.81 -24.70
N GLU A 259 4.49 3.81 -23.83
CA GLU A 259 5.32 2.61 -23.80
C GLU A 259 4.93 1.56 -24.85
N ASN A 260 3.82 1.77 -25.56
CA ASN A 260 3.33 0.84 -26.57
C ASN A 260 4.39 0.59 -27.66
N PRO A 261 4.72 -0.69 -27.94
CA PRO A 261 5.76 -1.04 -28.91
C PRO A 261 5.39 -0.70 -30.35
N ASP A 262 4.10 -0.52 -30.67
CA ASP A 262 3.64 -0.08 -31.99
C ASP A 262 3.83 1.45 -32.13
N PRO A 263 4.71 1.92 -33.04
CA PRO A 263 4.92 3.35 -33.26
C PRO A 263 3.69 4.07 -33.84
N GLU A 264 2.77 3.36 -34.48
CA GLU A 264 1.52 3.94 -34.99
C GLU A 264 0.55 4.28 -33.84
N ILE A 265 0.73 3.67 -32.66
CA ILE A 265 0.00 3.98 -31.41
C ILE A 265 0.79 5.00 -30.58
N SER A 266 2.05 4.70 -30.24
CA SER A 266 2.82 5.52 -29.30
C SER A 266 3.31 6.84 -29.92
N GLY A 267 3.52 6.90 -31.23
CA GLY A 267 4.03 8.09 -31.93
C GLY A 267 3.12 9.32 -31.79
N PRO A 268 1.84 9.24 -32.18
CA PRO A 268 0.89 10.35 -32.03
C PRO A 268 0.75 10.85 -30.59
N VAL A 269 0.71 9.93 -29.62
CA VAL A 269 0.57 10.25 -28.19
C VAL A 269 1.82 10.97 -27.67
N LYS A 270 3.02 10.45 -27.96
CA LYS A 270 4.28 11.12 -27.62
C LYS A 270 4.37 12.52 -28.23
N GLN A 271 3.95 12.67 -29.49
CA GLN A 271 3.98 13.97 -30.14
C GLN A 271 3.01 14.96 -29.48
N ALA A 272 1.78 14.53 -29.17
CA ALA A 272 0.79 15.36 -28.50
C ALA A 272 1.26 15.83 -27.11
N LEU A 273 1.80 14.92 -26.29
CA LEU A 273 2.36 15.26 -24.97
C LEU A 273 3.59 16.15 -25.06
N TYR A 274 4.47 15.91 -26.04
CA TYR A 274 5.63 16.77 -26.29
C TYR A 274 5.19 18.19 -26.66
N ASP A 275 4.24 18.33 -27.59
CA ASP A 275 3.74 19.63 -28.00
C ASP A 275 3.00 20.34 -26.86
N TYR A 276 2.21 19.61 -26.08
CA TYR A 276 1.51 20.14 -24.90
C TYR A 276 2.48 20.68 -23.84
N THR A 277 3.45 19.87 -23.41
CA THR A 277 4.42 20.27 -22.37
C THR A 277 5.26 21.49 -22.74
N LEU A 278 5.46 21.75 -24.04
CA LEU A 278 6.20 22.92 -24.52
C LEU A 278 5.37 24.22 -24.61
N GLN A 279 4.03 24.15 -24.48
CA GLN A 279 3.17 25.34 -24.51
C GLN A 279 3.35 26.23 -23.26
N PHE A 280 3.98 25.72 -22.21
CA PHE A 280 3.99 26.32 -20.88
C PHE A 280 5.42 26.64 -20.40
N PRO A 281 6.07 27.67 -20.97
CA PRO A 281 7.45 28.00 -20.65
C PRO A 281 7.67 28.47 -19.19
N GLU A 282 6.65 29.02 -18.54
CA GLU A 282 6.74 29.47 -17.14
C GLU A 282 6.70 28.28 -16.15
N GLN A 283 5.98 27.22 -16.51
CA GLN A 283 5.84 25.97 -15.76
C GLN A 283 6.83 24.90 -16.23
N ARG A 284 7.86 25.27 -17.00
CA ARG A 284 8.83 24.34 -17.61
C ARG A 284 9.58 23.45 -16.61
N ASN A 285 9.66 23.87 -15.34
CA ASN A 285 10.29 23.11 -14.26
C ASN A 285 9.26 22.47 -13.32
N ASP A 286 7.97 22.49 -13.65
CA ASP A 286 6.95 21.76 -12.90
C ASP A 286 7.20 20.25 -13.00
N GLN A 287 7.19 19.57 -11.87
CA GLN A 287 7.58 18.16 -11.78
C GLN A 287 6.72 17.25 -12.68
N ILE A 288 5.41 17.50 -12.75
CA ILE A 288 4.46 16.67 -13.50
C ILE A 288 4.67 16.86 -15.02
N LEU A 289 4.84 18.12 -15.44
CA LEU A 289 5.13 18.43 -16.85
C LEU A 289 6.50 17.89 -17.29
N VAL A 290 7.51 17.97 -16.41
CA VAL A 290 8.85 17.44 -16.69
C VAL A 290 8.83 15.92 -16.84
N GLU A 291 8.08 15.20 -16.00
CA GLU A 291 7.91 13.75 -16.14
C GLU A 291 7.32 13.38 -17.51
N CYS A 292 6.23 14.04 -17.90
CA CYS A 292 5.56 13.79 -19.18
C CYS A 292 6.47 14.14 -20.38
N LEU A 293 7.21 15.25 -20.29
CA LEU A 293 8.20 15.63 -21.29
C LEU A 293 9.30 14.56 -21.38
N ALA A 294 9.85 14.10 -20.26
CA ALA A 294 10.92 13.10 -20.24
C ALA A 294 10.51 11.78 -20.92
N LYS A 295 9.28 11.31 -20.65
CA LYS A 295 8.68 10.10 -21.23
C LYS A 295 8.41 10.26 -22.74
N SER A 296 7.94 11.43 -23.18
CA SER A 296 7.60 11.72 -24.59
C SER A 296 8.76 12.27 -25.44
N ALA A 297 9.88 12.65 -24.82
CA ALA A 297 10.94 13.40 -25.47
C ALA A 297 11.57 12.69 -26.66
N ASN A 298 11.86 13.49 -27.69
CA ASN A 298 12.69 13.15 -28.85
C ASN A 298 13.96 14.02 -28.86
N LYS A 299 14.82 13.88 -29.88
CA LYS A 299 16.11 14.61 -29.96
C LYS A 299 15.96 16.14 -29.92
N ALA A 300 14.82 16.70 -30.33
CA ALA A 300 14.56 18.14 -30.26
C ALA A 300 14.36 18.64 -28.81
N ALA A 301 14.03 17.76 -27.86
CA ALA A 301 13.87 18.11 -26.44
C ALA A 301 15.20 18.33 -25.71
N ILE A 302 16.34 17.90 -26.27
CA ILE A 302 17.66 17.93 -25.59
C ILE A 302 18.00 19.31 -24.99
N PRO A 303 17.84 20.45 -25.70
CA PRO A 303 18.14 21.76 -25.12
C PRO A 303 17.28 22.08 -23.89
N VAL A 304 15.99 21.76 -23.95
CA VAL A 304 15.04 22.02 -22.86
C VAL A 304 15.31 21.11 -21.66
N LEU A 305 15.62 19.83 -21.89
CA LEU A 305 15.98 18.89 -20.81
C LEU A 305 17.27 19.32 -20.09
N LYS A 306 18.26 19.84 -20.84
CA LYS A 306 19.49 20.42 -20.23
C LYS A 306 19.19 21.68 -19.43
N GLU A 307 18.26 22.51 -19.88
CA GLU A 307 17.80 23.68 -19.12
C GLU A 307 17.16 23.25 -17.80
N ILE A 308 16.23 22.29 -17.84
CA ILE A 308 15.54 21.74 -16.66
C ILE A 308 16.56 21.15 -15.68
N LEU A 309 17.50 20.32 -16.16
CA LEU A 309 18.55 19.73 -15.32
C LEU A 309 19.35 20.78 -14.53
N ASN A 310 19.57 21.96 -15.11
CA ASN A 310 20.36 23.03 -14.47
C ASN A 310 19.51 23.98 -13.59
N ASN A 311 18.22 24.12 -13.88
CA ASN A 311 17.38 25.18 -13.31
C ASN A 311 16.26 24.68 -12.38
N ALA A 312 15.85 23.42 -12.49
CA ALA A 312 14.82 22.86 -11.62
C ALA A 312 15.32 22.83 -10.17
N LYS A 313 14.47 23.27 -9.24
CA LYS A 313 14.83 23.37 -7.82
C LYS A 313 14.74 22.03 -7.12
N ASP A 314 13.78 21.19 -7.51
CA ASP A 314 13.57 19.88 -6.93
C ASP A 314 14.44 18.80 -7.61
N PRO A 315 14.91 17.79 -6.86
CA PRO A 315 15.73 16.70 -7.39
C PRO A 315 14.98 15.74 -8.32
N VAL A 316 13.65 15.67 -8.20
CA VAL A 316 12.82 14.72 -8.96
C VAL A 316 12.77 15.12 -10.44
N SER A 317 12.48 16.39 -10.72
CA SER A 317 12.52 16.99 -12.07
C SER A 317 13.88 16.83 -12.73
N ARG A 318 14.98 17.06 -11.97
CA ARG A 318 16.35 16.86 -12.48
C ARG A 318 16.61 15.39 -12.82
N THR A 319 16.10 14.47 -12.00
CA THR A 319 16.19 13.02 -12.23
C THR A 319 15.42 12.58 -13.48
N TYR A 320 14.21 13.10 -13.72
CA TYR A 320 13.48 12.84 -14.96
C TYR A 320 14.24 13.37 -16.19
N ALA A 321 14.78 14.58 -16.09
CA ALA A 321 15.55 15.19 -17.18
C ALA A 321 16.82 14.40 -17.51
N ILE A 322 17.59 13.96 -16.50
CA ILE A 322 18.81 13.16 -16.72
C ILE A 322 18.49 11.79 -17.33
N GLY A 323 17.39 11.15 -16.90
CA GLY A 323 16.94 9.88 -17.48
C GLY A 323 16.58 10.01 -18.96
N ALA A 324 15.84 11.06 -19.33
CA ALA A 324 15.54 11.35 -20.73
C ALA A 324 16.79 11.68 -21.56
N LEU A 325 17.72 12.46 -21.01
CA LEU A 325 18.98 12.77 -21.68
C LEU A 325 19.84 11.52 -21.91
N ALA A 326 19.95 10.64 -20.91
CA ALA A 326 20.64 9.36 -21.04
C ALA A 326 20.03 8.50 -22.16
N ARG A 327 18.70 8.44 -22.26
CA ARG A 327 17.97 7.74 -23.34
C ARG A 327 18.23 8.34 -24.71
N LEU A 328 18.26 9.66 -24.82
CA LEU A 328 18.44 10.37 -26.09
C LEU A 328 19.91 10.47 -26.53
N GLN A 329 20.84 10.31 -25.59
CA GLN A 329 22.28 10.40 -25.78
C GLN A 329 23.00 9.20 -25.12
N PRO A 330 22.76 7.95 -25.58
CA PRO A 330 23.26 6.75 -24.90
C PRO A 330 24.79 6.72 -24.76
N ASP A 331 25.53 7.26 -25.73
CA ASP A 331 27.00 7.35 -25.68
C ASP A 331 27.53 8.29 -24.58
N GLN A 332 26.67 9.15 -24.02
CA GLN A 332 26.99 10.09 -22.92
C GLN A 332 26.27 9.72 -21.62
N ALA A 333 25.44 8.66 -21.63
CA ALA A 333 24.57 8.33 -20.52
C ALA A 333 25.34 8.08 -19.21
N LEU A 334 26.44 7.33 -19.28
CA LEU A 334 27.26 7.01 -18.11
C LEU A 334 27.87 8.27 -17.47
N ASP A 335 28.46 9.16 -18.27
CA ASP A 335 29.05 10.40 -17.78
C ASP A 335 27.98 11.32 -17.16
N LEU A 336 26.83 11.43 -17.83
CA LEU A 336 25.68 12.19 -17.34
C LEU A 336 25.20 11.69 -15.97
N LEU A 337 24.98 10.38 -15.84
CA LEU A 337 24.48 9.76 -14.61
C LEU A 337 25.50 9.83 -13.48
N THR A 338 26.77 9.55 -13.75
CA THR A 338 27.83 9.60 -12.72
C THR A 338 28.11 11.02 -12.24
N SER A 339 28.03 12.02 -13.14
CA SER A 339 28.08 13.44 -12.75
C SER A 339 26.91 13.84 -11.86
N HIS A 340 25.70 13.36 -12.16
CA HIS A 340 24.52 13.65 -11.35
C HIS A 340 24.60 12.99 -9.96
N ILE A 341 25.04 11.73 -9.87
CA ILE A 341 25.24 11.04 -8.57
C ILE A 341 26.28 11.75 -7.70
N LYS A 342 27.35 12.28 -8.28
CA LYS A 342 28.33 13.08 -7.52
C LYS A 342 27.73 14.32 -6.88
N GLN A 343 26.69 14.89 -7.49
CA GLN A 343 26.04 16.12 -7.04
C GLN A 343 24.92 15.84 -6.04
N GLU A 344 24.10 14.81 -6.30
CA GLU A 344 22.84 14.59 -5.57
C GLU A 344 22.78 13.25 -4.83
N GLY A 345 23.79 12.41 -4.98
CA GLY A 345 23.85 11.08 -4.38
C GLY A 345 23.18 9.98 -5.22
N PRO A 346 23.32 8.71 -4.79
CA PRO A 346 22.78 7.54 -5.48
C PRO A 346 21.29 7.35 -5.16
N GLY A 347 20.42 8.15 -5.77
CA GLY A 347 18.97 7.98 -5.66
C GLY A 347 18.44 6.74 -6.40
N TYR A 348 17.33 6.17 -5.92
CA TYR A 348 16.68 4.97 -6.48
C TYR A 348 16.56 4.98 -8.01
N SER A 349 15.97 6.04 -8.58
CA SER A 349 15.73 6.15 -10.03
C SER A 349 17.05 6.26 -10.82
N THR A 350 18.02 7.01 -10.31
CA THR A 350 19.33 7.17 -10.96
C THR A 350 20.13 5.87 -10.92
N MET A 351 20.04 5.10 -9.84
CA MET A 351 20.66 3.77 -9.74
C MET A 351 20.04 2.76 -10.72
N ARG A 352 18.71 2.77 -10.89
CA ARG A 352 18.03 1.98 -11.93
C ARG A 352 18.46 2.37 -13.34
N LEU A 353 18.62 3.68 -13.60
CA LEU A 353 19.14 4.16 -14.88
C LEU A 353 20.58 3.69 -15.10
N LEU A 354 21.45 3.75 -14.09
CA LEU A 354 22.81 3.19 -14.19
C LEU A 354 22.79 1.69 -14.53
N GLN A 355 21.89 0.91 -13.94
CA GLN A 355 21.73 -0.51 -14.30
C GLN A 355 21.34 -0.70 -15.78
N THR A 356 20.77 0.30 -16.45
CA THR A 356 20.46 0.19 -17.89
C THR A 356 21.72 0.36 -18.75
N TYR A 357 22.58 1.34 -18.42
CA TYR A 357 23.70 1.74 -19.28
C TYR A 357 25.07 1.18 -18.86
N ALA A 358 25.25 0.85 -17.59
CA ALA A 358 26.54 0.38 -17.07
C ALA A 358 26.87 -1.03 -17.58
N THR A 359 28.16 -1.24 -17.79
CA THR A 359 28.80 -2.50 -18.15
C THR A 359 29.84 -2.88 -17.10
N GLU A 360 30.40 -4.10 -17.21
CA GLU A 360 31.44 -4.56 -16.29
C GLU A 360 32.70 -3.67 -16.29
N GLN A 361 32.99 -3.00 -17.42
CA GLN A 361 34.17 -2.13 -17.55
C GLN A 361 34.05 -0.83 -16.75
N ASP A 362 32.83 -0.44 -16.40
CA ASP A 362 32.53 0.85 -15.76
C ASP A 362 32.69 0.81 -14.23
N TYR A 363 33.06 -0.34 -13.67
CA TYR A 363 33.26 -0.53 -12.23
C TYR A 363 34.16 0.56 -11.61
N ASP A 364 35.32 0.80 -12.23
CA ASP A 364 36.33 1.74 -11.72
C ASP A 364 35.89 3.20 -11.81
N GLN A 365 34.89 3.50 -12.65
CA GLN A 365 34.28 4.82 -12.74
C GLN A 365 33.15 5.01 -11.72
N ILE A 366 32.34 3.98 -11.50
CA ILE A 366 31.10 4.09 -10.71
C ILE A 366 31.33 3.82 -9.22
N ILE A 367 31.99 2.72 -8.85
CA ILE A 367 32.08 2.29 -7.44
C ILE A 367 32.75 3.34 -6.53
N PRO A 368 33.86 3.99 -6.92
CA PRO A 368 34.47 5.01 -6.07
C PRO A 368 33.54 6.18 -5.75
N ILE A 369 32.59 6.50 -6.64
CA ILE A 369 31.59 7.56 -6.42
C ILE A 369 30.60 7.13 -5.33
N ILE A 370 30.14 5.87 -5.40
CA ILE A 370 29.20 5.30 -4.43
C ILE A 370 29.87 5.20 -3.05
N GLU A 371 31.12 4.72 -2.99
CA GLU A 371 31.89 4.62 -1.75
C GLU A 371 32.12 6.01 -1.12
N GLU A 372 32.53 6.99 -1.92
CA GLU A 372 32.72 8.38 -1.46
C GLU A 372 31.43 8.96 -0.87
N TRP A 373 30.27 8.67 -1.48
CA TRP A 373 28.99 9.14 -0.97
C TRP A 373 28.58 8.46 0.33
N THR A 374 28.70 7.12 0.38
CA THR A 374 28.35 6.29 1.55
C THR A 374 29.17 6.72 2.77
N GLN A 375 30.45 7.04 2.58
CA GLN A 375 31.32 7.53 3.66
C GLN A 375 30.93 8.92 4.18
N LYS A 376 30.39 9.80 3.33
CA LYS A 376 30.01 11.18 3.71
C LYS A 376 28.66 11.27 4.40
N SER A 377 27.74 10.39 4.04
CA SER A 377 26.36 10.42 4.48
C SER A 377 26.10 9.58 5.73
N GLU A 378 27.05 8.73 6.13
CA GLU A 378 26.81 7.64 7.09
C GLU A 378 25.66 6.70 6.64
N ASP A 379 25.28 6.75 5.35
CA ASP A 379 24.24 5.90 4.80
C ASP A 379 24.73 4.46 4.65
N VAL A 380 23.77 3.54 4.64
CA VAL A 380 23.99 2.13 4.34
C VAL A 380 23.80 1.85 2.86
N LEU A 381 24.54 0.88 2.33
CA LEU A 381 24.39 0.42 0.96
C LEU A 381 23.03 -0.28 0.78
N ASP A 382 22.23 0.21 -0.15
CA ASP A 382 20.86 -0.23 -0.35
C ASP A 382 20.74 -1.40 -1.37
N THR A 383 19.50 -1.76 -1.68
CA THR A 383 19.19 -2.83 -2.65
C THR A 383 19.58 -2.46 -4.08
N GLU A 384 19.56 -1.18 -4.47
CA GLU A 384 19.86 -0.76 -5.84
C GLU A 384 21.37 -0.75 -6.12
N VAL A 385 22.19 -0.38 -5.14
CA VAL A 385 23.66 -0.56 -5.23
C VAL A 385 24.00 -2.06 -5.33
N LEU A 386 23.36 -2.89 -4.51
CA LEU A 386 23.55 -4.33 -4.57
C LEU A 386 23.20 -4.90 -5.96
N ARG A 387 22.04 -4.52 -6.51
CA ARG A 387 21.60 -4.95 -7.85
C ARG A 387 22.62 -4.54 -8.91
N LEU A 388 23.09 -3.30 -8.88
CA LEU A 388 24.13 -2.84 -9.80
C LEU A 388 25.38 -3.71 -9.72
N CYS A 389 25.91 -3.95 -8.52
CA CYS A 389 27.10 -4.76 -8.31
C CYS A 389 26.93 -6.20 -8.82
N LEU A 390 25.86 -6.88 -8.41
CA LEU A 390 25.64 -8.29 -8.74
C LEU A 390 25.22 -8.54 -10.19
N LEU A 391 24.57 -7.58 -10.85
CA LEU A 391 24.07 -7.75 -12.22
C LEU A 391 25.03 -7.22 -13.27
N LYS A 392 25.84 -6.20 -12.97
CA LYS A 392 26.66 -5.49 -13.98
C LYS A 392 28.16 -5.67 -13.84
N PHE A 393 28.66 -5.87 -12.62
CA PHE A 393 30.11 -5.84 -12.38
C PHE A 393 30.77 -7.20 -12.19
N GLY A 394 30.06 -8.29 -12.50
CA GLY A 394 30.60 -9.65 -12.48
C GLY A 394 31.30 -9.99 -11.16
N ASN A 395 32.47 -10.62 -11.26
CA ASN A 395 33.25 -11.06 -10.09
C ASN A 395 33.70 -9.90 -9.19
N ARG A 396 33.95 -8.71 -9.78
CA ARG A 396 34.37 -7.53 -9.01
C ARG A 396 33.22 -7.00 -8.15
N GLY A 397 32.02 -6.98 -8.72
CA GLY A 397 30.79 -6.65 -8.00
C GLY A 397 30.50 -7.64 -6.87
N GLU A 398 30.64 -8.94 -7.11
CA GLU A 398 30.50 -9.95 -6.06
C GLU A 398 31.51 -9.77 -4.92
N GLN A 399 32.77 -9.49 -5.24
CA GLN A 399 33.81 -9.25 -4.25
C GLN A 399 33.50 -8.00 -3.41
N PHE A 400 33.11 -6.90 -4.07
CA PHE A 400 32.69 -5.68 -3.39
C PHE A 400 31.56 -5.94 -2.38
N VAL A 401 30.52 -6.65 -2.81
CA VAL A 401 29.38 -7.00 -1.93
C VAL A 401 29.85 -7.85 -0.74
N ARG A 402 30.77 -8.81 -0.94
CA ARG A 402 31.32 -9.64 0.14
C ARG A 402 32.10 -8.81 1.17
N GLU A 403 32.86 -7.83 0.71
CA GLU A 403 33.66 -6.94 1.58
C GLU A 403 32.79 -5.95 2.36
N HIS A 404 31.58 -5.64 1.87
CA HIS A 404 30.68 -4.64 2.43
C HIS A 404 29.38 -5.21 3.01
N LEU A 405 29.31 -6.52 3.30
CA LEU A 405 28.09 -7.18 3.81
C LEU A 405 27.50 -6.51 5.07
N ASP A 406 28.36 -6.02 5.96
CA ASP A 406 27.96 -5.38 7.22
C ASP A 406 27.48 -3.94 7.02
N GLN A 407 27.76 -3.34 5.87
CA GLN A 407 27.32 -1.98 5.48
C GLN A 407 26.03 -2.00 4.66
N LEU A 408 25.54 -3.19 4.27
CA LEU A 408 24.27 -3.33 3.58
C LEU A 408 23.11 -3.14 4.55
N THR A 409 22.02 -2.54 4.05
CA THR A 409 20.68 -2.66 4.68
C THR A 409 20.32 -4.13 4.89
N ASP A 410 19.46 -4.44 5.86
CA ASP A 410 19.12 -5.85 6.15
C ASP A 410 18.45 -6.55 4.96
N GLN A 411 17.62 -5.83 4.19
CA GLN A 411 17.02 -6.33 2.95
C GLN A 411 18.09 -6.61 1.89
N ALA A 412 19.04 -5.69 1.68
CA ALA A 412 20.14 -5.90 0.75
C ALA A 412 21.04 -7.07 1.22
N ARG A 413 21.29 -7.20 2.52
CA ARG A 413 22.09 -8.29 3.09
C ARG A 413 21.44 -9.66 2.86
N MET A 414 20.12 -9.75 3.02
CA MET A 414 19.38 -10.98 2.70
C MET A 414 19.53 -11.35 1.22
N ARG A 415 19.32 -10.40 0.30
CA ARG A 415 19.50 -10.60 -1.15
C ARG A 415 20.93 -10.98 -1.52
N ALA A 416 21.92 -10.29 -0.95
CA ALA A 416 23.33 -10.59 -1.15
C ALA A 416 23.62 -12.04 -0.75
N ARG A 417 23.14 -12.45 0.43
CA ARG A 417 23.32 -13.81 0.92
C ARG A 417 22.69 -14.85 0.01
N TRP A 418 21.45 -14.64 -0.41
CA TRP A 418 20.76 -15.57 -1.33
C TRP A 418 21.54 -15.76 -2.63
N LYS A 419 22.02 -14.65 -3.22
CA LYS A 419 22.82 -14.72 -4.44
C LYS A 419 24.17 -15.42 -4.20
N LEU A 420 24.91 -14.99 -3.19
CA LEU A 420 26.30 -15.42 -2.94
C LEU A 420 26.41 -16.86 -2.41
N GLU A 421 25.36 -17.37 -1.74
CA GLU A 421 25.29 -18.73 -1.21
C GLU A 421 24.45 -19.68 -2.10
N GLY A 422 23.83 -19.18 -3.18
CA GLY A 422 23.01 -19.98 -4.08
C GLY A 422 21.71 -20.49 -3.42
N LEU A 423 21.15 -19.72 -2.49
CA LEU A 423 19.88 -20.04 -1.85
C LEU A 423 18.73 -19.81 -2.83
N ASN A 424 17.63 -20.54 -2.63
CA ASN A 424 16.43 -20.39 -3.44
C ASN A 424 15.18 -20.72 -2.63
N LEU A 425 14.06 -20.22 -3.14
CA LEU A 425 12.75 -20.33 -2.52
C LEU A 425 12.32 -21.79 -2.31
N HIS A 426 12.56 -22.67 -3.29
CA HIS A 426 12.11 -24.06 -3.19
C HIS A 426 12.77 -24.80 -2.01
N SER A 427 14.08 -24.63 -1.84
CA SER A 427 14.80 -25.19 -0.68
C SER A 427 14.29 -24.62 0.64
N ALA A 428 14.06 -23.31 0.71
CA ALA A 428 13.54 -22.64 1.90
C ALA A 428 12.15 -23.15 2.29
N LEU A 429 11.22 -23.22 1.33
CA LEU A 429 9.86 -23.70 1.56
C LEU A 429 9.85 -25.19 1.92
N LYS A 430 10.68 -26.01 1.28
CA LYS A 430 10.80 -27.43 1.62
C LYS A 430 11.24 -27.62 3.07
N GLU A 431 12.22 -26.85 3.52
CA GLU A 431 12.69 -26.91 4.91
C GLU A 431 11.62 -26.44 5.90
N LEU A 432 10.97 -25.30 5.62
CA LEU A 432 9.86 -24.80 6.44
C LEU A 432 8.71 -25.80 6.53
N HIS A 433 8.40 -26.51 5.43
CA HIS A 433 7.33 -27.50 5.36
C HIS A 433 7.68 -28.77 6.15
N ILE A 434 8.88 -29.33 5.95
CA ILE A 434 9.37 -30.50 6.70
C ILE A 434 9.39 -30.20 8.22
N SER A 435 9.72 -28.96 8.58
CA SER A 435 9.78 -28.51 9.97
C SER A 435 8.42 -28.17 10.56
N GLY A 436 7.34 -28.23 9.77
CA GLY A 436 5.98 -27.97 10.22
C GLY A 436 5.64 -26.48 10.46
N VAL A 437 6.52 -25.56 10.07
CA VAL A 437 6.28 -24.11 10.16
C VAL A 437 5.15 -23.70 9.20
N ILE A 438 5.18 -24.24 7.99
CA ILE A 438 4.15 -24.01 6.96
C ILE A 438 3.39 -25.31 6.67
N LYS A 439 2.07 -25.19 6.45
CA LYS A 439 1.22 -26.35 6.12
C LYS A 439 1.05 -26.54 4.62
N THR A 440 1.01 -25.44 3.86
CA THR A 440 0.88 -25.49 2.41
C THR A 440 2.15 -26.10 1.79
N SER A 441 1.99 -26.93 0.76
CA SER A 441 3.16 -27.52 0.09
C SER A 441 3.96 -26.44 -0.66
N PRO A 442 5.29 -26.63 -0.83
CA PRO A 442 6.12 -25.69 -1.59
C PRO A 442 5.56 -25.38 -2.99
N ASP A 443 5.12 -26.40 -3.72
CA ASP A 443 4.61 -26.24 -5.10
C ASP A 443 3.30 -25.44 -5.14
N GLU A 444 2.42 -25.63 -4.16
CA GLU A 444 1.18 -24.86 -4.08
C GLU A 444 1.43 -23.39 -3.71
N LEU A 445 2.39 -23.10 -2.81
CA LEU A 445 2.78 -21.72 -2.51
C LEU A 445 3.42 -21.04 -3.71
N ILE A 446 4.35 -21.70 -4.41
CA ILE A 446 4.96 -21.16 -5.63
C ILE A 446 3.90 -20.86 -6.68
N LYS A 447 2.93 -21.76 -6.87
CA LYS A 447 1.80 -21.53 -7.77
C LYS A 447 1.00 -20.28 -7.37
N LYS A 448 0.67 -20.12 -6.08
CA LYS A 448 -0.05 -18.94 -5.56
C LYS A 448 0.74 -17.64 -5.75
N ILE A 449 2.06 -17.67 -5.55
CA ILE A 449 2.94 -16.52 -5.79
C ILE A 449 2.89 -16.14 -7.26
N ASN A 450 3.01 -17.10 -8.19
CA ASN A 450 2.93 -16.84 -9.62
C ASN A 450 1.56 -16.28 -10.03
N GLU A 451 0.48 -16.82 -9.48
CA GLU A 451 -0.88 -16.32 -9.73
C GLU A 451 -1.11 -14.91 -9.17
N ALA A 452 -0.43 -14.54 -8.07
CA ALA A 452 -0.47 -13.20 -7.50
C ALA A 452 0.41 -12.20 -8.27
N GLY A 453 1.63 -12.60 -8.66
CA GLY A 453 2.57 -11.78 -9.43
C GLY A 453 2.07 -11.46 -10.84
N ASN A 454 1.32 -12.37 -11.48
CA ASN A 454 0.65 -12.09 -12.75
C ASN A 454 -0.45 -10.98 -12.66
N ARG A 455 -0.72 -10.45 -11.46
CA ARG A 455 -1.68 -9.35 -11.23
C ARG A 455 -1.00 -8.01 -10.93
N SER A 456 0.30 -7.98 -10.63
CA SER A 456 1.09 -6.75 -10.55
C SER A 456 1.62 -6.40 -11.93
N GLU A 457 1.58 -5.13 -12.32
CA GLU A 457 2.02 -4.64 -13.64
C GLU A 457 3.55 -4.77 -13.85
N ASP A 458 4.31 -5.01 -12.78
CA ASP A 458 5.72 -5.42 -12.85
C ASP A 458 5.81 -6.89 -13.31
N THR A 459 5.95 -7.10 -14.61
CA THR A 459 6.17 -8.41 -15.26
C THR A 459 7.59 -8.96 -15.05
N ASP A 460 8.17 -8.82 -13.86
CA ASP A 460 9.37 -9.58 -13.52
C ASP A 460 8.95 -11.05 -13.38
N LEU A 461 9.36 -11.88 -14.34
CA LEU A 461 9.22 -13.34 -14.29
C LEU A 461 9.62 -13.83 -12.90
N PHE A 462 8.78 -14.67 -12.28
CA PHE A 462 9.06 -15.26 -10.97
C PHE A 462 10.51 -15.74 -10.87
N ASP A 463 11.29 -15.06 -10.03
CA ASP A 463 12.66 -15.41 -9.74
C ASP A 463 12.72 -16.21 -8.42
N PRO A 464 12.96 -17.53 -8.48
CA PRO A 464 13.10 -18.34 -7.28
C PRO A 464 14.34 -18.00 -6.45
N SER A 465 15.26 -17.19 -6.96
CA SER A 465 16.40 -16.64 -6.23
C SER A 465 16.13 -15.27 -5.60
N ASN A 466 14.94 -14.69 -5.83
CA ASN A 466 14.51 -13.48 -5.13
C ASN A 466 14.02 -13.83 -3.71
N PRO A 467 14.70 -13.36 -2.63
CA PRO A 467 14.26 -13.58 -1.25
C PRO A 467 12.89 -12.98 -0.91
N ASP A 468 12.41 -11.96 -1.62
CA ASP A 468 11.08 -11.36 -1.36
C ASP A 468 9.95 -12.40 -1.58
N SER A 469 10.20 -13.36 -2.46
CA SER A 469 9.29 -14.47 -2.71
C SER A 469 9.14 -15.37 -1.47
N LEU A 470 10.15 -15.46 -0.60
CA LEU A 470 10.04 -16.17 0.67
C LEU A 470 9.06 -15.45 1.58
N TYR A 471 9.22 -14.15 1.76
CA TYR A 471 8.31 -13.34 2.58
C TYR A 471 6.87 -13.42 2.06
N SER A 472 6.69 -13.28 0.74
CA SER A 472 5.39 -13.46 0.06
C SER A 472 4.77 -14.82 0.35
N ALA A 473 5.58 -15.89 0.40
CA ALA A 473 5.11 -17.22 0.77
C ALA A 473 4.62 -17.30 2.22
N LEU A 474 5.31 -16.65 3.16
CA LEU A 474 4.90 -16.61 4.58
C LEU A 474 3.60 -15.82 4.76
N VAL A 475 3.43 -14.72 4.01
CA VAL A 475 2.18 -13.94 3.95
C VAL A 475 1.04 -14.79 3.38
N LEU A 476 1.26 -15.49 2.26
CA LEU A 476 0.24 -16.37 1.64
C LEU A 476 -0.09 -17.59 2.49
N GLU A 477 0.89 -18.12 3.22
CA GLU A 477 0.63 -19.12 4.26
C GLU A 477 -0.27 -18.51 5.33
N GLY A 478 -0.19 -17.21 5.62
CA GLY A 478 -1.03 -16.51 6.58
C GLY A 478 -0.50 -16.63 8.00
N ILE A 479 0.83 -16.58 8.17
CA ILE A 479 1.51 -16.56 9.47
C ILE A 479 2.20 -15.22 9.77
N VAL A 480 2.08 -14.24 8.87
CA VAL A 480 2.63 -12.89 9.04
C VAL A 480 1.53 -11.95 9.54
N VAL A 481 1.86 -11.14 10.54
CA VAL A 481 1.09 -9.98 11.00
C VAL A 481 1.91 -8.75 10.65
N MET A 482 1.31 -7.79 9.95
CA MET A 482 1.98 -6.53 9.62
C MET A 482 0.98 -5.38 9.73
N PHE A 483 1.38 -4.29 10.40
CA PHE A 483 0.54 -3.11 10.62
C PHE A 483 1.41 -1.88 10.83
N ASP A 484 0.84 -0.69 10.61
CA ASP A 484 1.47 0.58 10.97
C ASP A 484 1.46 0.77 12.49
N ALA A 485 2.63 1.04 13.07
CA ALA A 485 2.74 1.29 14.51
C ALA A 485 2.19 2.68 14.88
N GLU A 486 2.10 3.61 13.92
CA GLU A 486 1.41 4.88 14.05
C GLU A 486 -0.08 4.69 13.70
N THR A 487 -0.97 5.13 14.59
CA THR A 487 -2.43 4.93 14.47
C THR A 487 -3.17 6.17 13.98
N SER A 488 -2.50 7.33 14.04
CA SER A 488 -3.09 8.66 13.84
C SER A 488 -4.35 8.92 14.70
N LYS A 489 -4.53 8.20 15.81
CA LYS A 489 -5.69 8.28 16.70
C LYS A 489 -5.25 8.22 18.17
N ILE A 490 -5.95 8.98 19.02
CA ILE A 490 -5.86 8.86 20.48
C ILE A 490 -7.30 8.69 21.01
N PRO A 491 -7.62 7.60 21.72
CA PRO A 491 -6.73 6.50 22.11
C PRO A 491 -6.38 5.56 20.94
N CYS A 492 -5.21 4.91 21.00
CA CYS A 492 -4.66 4.09 19.91
C CYS A 492 -5.43 2.79 19.60
N ARG A 493 -6.34 2.32 20.49
CA ARG A 493 -7.13 1.08 20.32
C ARG A 493 -6.29 -0.21 20.27
N HIS A 494 -5.44 -0.43 21.27
CA HIS A 494 -4.64 -1.67 21.41
C HIS A 494 -5.52 -2.93 21.52
N ASP A 495 -6.77 -2.78 21.98
CA ASP A 495 -7.78 -3.85 22.00
C ASP A 495 -8.06 -4.41 20.60
N ARG A 496 -8.04 -3.56 19.57
CA ARG A 496 -8.23 -3.97 18.18
C ARG A 496 -6.98 -4.62 17.61
N LEU A 497 -5.80 -4.12 17.96
CA LEU A 497 -4.54 -4.73 17.57
C LEU A 497 -4.47 -6.21 18.00
N ILE A 498 -4.95 -6.56 19.20
CA ILE A 498 -5.02 -7.96 19.67
C ILE A 498 -5.79 -8.88 18.71
N LEU A 499 -6.83 -8.36 18.04
CA LEU A 499 -7.63 -9.14 17.10
C LEU A 499 -6.89 -9.41 15.79
N ASP A 500 -6.01 -8.51 15.35
CA ASP A 500 -5.16 -8.73 14.18
C ASP A 500 -4.16 -9.85 14.42
N PHE A 501 -3.55 -9.89 15.60
CA PHE A 501 -2.73 -11.02 16.05
C PHE A 501 -3.54 -12.32 16.12
N ALA A 502 -4.77 -12.28 16.66
CA ALA A 502 -5.65 -13.45 16.71
C ALA A 502 -5.95 -14.02 15.32
N ASN A 503 -6.22 -13.15 14.34
CA ASN A 503 -6.48 -13.54 12.95
C ASN A 503 -5.30 -14.29 12.32
N ALA A 504 -4.06 -13.79 12.48
CA ALA A 504 -2.86 -14.43 11.93
C ALA A 504 -2.48 -15.73 12.65
N SER A 505 -2.98 -15.95 13.87
CA SER A 505 -2.72 -17.19 14.60
C SER A 505 -3.43 -18.43 14.02
N LYS A 506 -4.34 -18.23 13.05
CA LYS A 506 -5.22 -19.27 12.48
C LYS A 506 -5.98 -20.06 13.54
N GLY A 507 -6.45 -19.36 14.58
CA GLY A 507 -7.23 -19.93 15.67
C GLY A 507 -6.41 -20.57 16.80
N LYS A 508 -5.07 -20.47 16.79
CA LYS A 508 -4.25 -20.91 17.94
C LYS A 508 -4.29 -19.89 19.09
N PHE A 509 -4.51 -18.62 18.79
CA PHE A 509 -4.79 -17.54 19.74
C PHE A 509 -6.21 -17.04 19.49
N THR A 510 -7.10 -17.26 20.46
CA THR A 510 -8.54 -16.94 20.36
C THR A 510 -8.99 -16.09 21.54
N PRO A 511 -8.46 -14.86 21.67
CA PRO A 511 -8.86 -13.96 22.74
C PRO A 511 -10.35 -13.63 22.63
N GLN A 512 -11.02 -13.62 23.77
CA GLN A 512 -12.40 -13.19 23.95
C GLN A 512 -12.39 -11.82 24.64
N TRP A 513 -13.28 -10.94 24.19
CA TRP A 513 -13.53 -9.64 24.81
C TRP A 513 -12.26 -8.81 25.07
N PRO A 514 -11.44 -8.51 24.05
CA PRO A 514 -10.33 -7.58 24.23
C PRO A 514 -10.87 -6.19 24.58
N VAL A 515 -10.33 -5.58 25.62
CA VAL A 515 -10.74 -4.27 26.16
C VAL A 515 -9.50 -3.45 26.47
N GLU A 516 -9.59 -2.16 26.18
CA GLU A 516 -8.63 -1.14 26.56
C GLU A 516 -9.30 -0.15 27.54
N TYR A 517 -8.64 0.10 28.67
CA TYR A 517 -8.99 1.18 29.57
C TYR A 517 -7.98 2.29 29.41
N TRP A 518 -8.47 3.45 28.98
CA TRP A 518 -7.68 4.67 29.01
C TRP A 518 -7.82 5.35 30.37
N HIS A 519 -6.72 5.53 31.09
CA HIS A 519 -6.72 6.09 32.46
C HIS A 519 -6.79 7.62 32.49
N SER A 520 -7.49 8.22 31.53
CA SER A 520 -7.62 9.68 31.43
C SER A 520 -8.41 10.23 32.62
N LYS A 521 -7.91 11.34 33.18
CA LYS A 521 -8.59 12.02 34.31
C LYS A 521 -9.69 12.96 33.83
N ASN A 522 -9.61 13.42 32.58
CA ASN A 522 -10.55 14.32 31.92
C ASN A 522 -10.36 14.23 30.39
N GLU A 523 -11.19 14.96 29.64
CA GLU A 523 -11.19 14.96 28.16
C GLU A 523 -9.91 15.56 27.53
N GLU A 524 -9.08 16.25 28.31
CA GLU A 524 -7.83 16.87 27.85
C GLU A 524 -6.59 16.07 28.27
N ASP A 525 -6.76 14.96 29.00
CA ASP A 525 -5.65 14.11 29.47
C ASP A 525 -5.20 13.13 28.38
N PHE A 526 -4.68 13.71 27.29
CA PHE A 526 -4.18 12.98 26.13
C PHE A 526 -2.91 12.17 26.43
N ASP A 527 -2.27 12.37 27.60
CA ASP A 527 -1.07 11.64 28.03
C ASP A 527 -1.38 10.32 28.75
N ALA A 528 -2.61 10.10 29.19
CA ALA A 528 -2.88 9.04 30.15
C ALA A 528 -2.52 7.65 29.59
N PRO A 529 -1.93 6.77 30.42
CA PRO A 529 -1.57 5.42 30.00
C PRO A 529 -2.79 4.52 29.89
N TYR A 530 -2.58 3.30 29.40
CA TYR A 530 -3.62 2.32 29.14
C TYR A 530 -3.50 1.08 30.04
N THR A 531 -4.62 0.38 30.22
CA THR A 531 -4.63 -1.04 30.61
C THR A 531 -5.34 -1.84 29.54
N VAL A 532 -4.68 -2.87 29.04
CA VAL A 532 -5.19 -3.72 27.97
C VAL A 532 -5.38 -5.12 28.51
N GLN A 533 -6.52 -5.72 28.19
CA GLN A 533 -6.87 -7.04 28.69
C GLN A 533 -7.74 -7.82 27.71
N PHE A 534 -7.73 -9.16 27.85
CA PHE A 534 -8.63 -10.07 27.14
C PHE A 534 -8.79 -11.36 27.94
N VAL A 535 -9.82 -12.14 27.63
CA VAL A 535 -10.05 -13.46 28.22
C VAL A 535 -9.56 -14.54 27.26
N LEU A 536 -8.81 -15.52 27.77
CA LEU A 536 -8.41 -16.70 27.00
C LEU A 536 -8.54 -17.93 27.90
N GLU A 537 -9.21 -18.98 27.41
CA GLU A 537 -9.46 -20.22 28.17
C GLU A 537 -10.05 -19.97 29.57
N ASN A 538 -11.00 -19.03 29.68
CA ASN A 538 -11.68 -18.59 30.92
C ASN A 538 -10.79 -17.90 31.95
N ARG A 539 -9.64 -17.36 31.54
CA ARG A 539 -8.73 -16.59 32.40
C ARG A 539 -8.54 -15.20 31.82
N LEU A 540 -8.46 -14.19 32.67
CA LEU A 540 -8.24 -12.81 32.24
C LEU A 540 -6.75 -12.52 32.19
N TYR A 541 -6.26 -12.09 31.03
CA TYR A 541 -4.89 -11.65 30.80
C TYR A 541 -4.87 -10.14 30.73
N ARG A 542 -3.94 -9.49 31.46
CA ARG A 542 -3.88 -8.03 31.58
C ARG A 542 -2.44 -7.53 31.55
N THR A 543 -2.22 -6.38 30.93
CA THR A 543 -0.98 -5.59 31.04
C THR A 543 -1.28 -4.09 31.04
N GLY A 544 -0.38 -3.29 31.59
CA GLY A 544 -0.31 -1.85 31.31
C GLY A 544 0.39 -1.59 29.97
N ALA A 545 -0.07 -0.56 29.25
CA ALA A 545 0.55 -0.03 28.04
C ALA A 545 0.80 1.48 28.24
N GLU A 546 1.97 1.95 27.83
CA GLU A 546 2.25 3.39 27.82
C GLU A 546 1.51 4.09 26.69
N ASN A 547 1.41 5.40 26.82
CA ASN A 547 0.90 6.28 25.78
C ASN A 547 2.08 7.00 25.13
N TYR A 548 2.32 6.66 23.86
CA TYR A 548 3.36 7.23 23.01
C TYR A 548 2.78 8.20 21.98
N GLY A 549 1.67 8.87 22.33
CA GLY A 549 0.89 9.69 21.40
C GLY A 549 -0.07 8.82 20.60
N ASP A 550 -0.05 8.98 19.29
CA ASP A 550 -0.78 8.16 18.33
C ASP A 550 -0.05 6.86 17.97
N TRP A 551 1.02 6.51 18.68
CA TRP A 551 1.77 5.26 18.49
C TRP A 551 1.28 4.14 19.44
N TYR A 552 1.21 2.92 18.93
CA TYR A 552 0.98 1.74 19.77
C TYR A 552 2.17 1.45 20.69
N ASP A 553 1.92 1.06 21.95
CA ASP A 553 2.89 0.32 22.77
C ASP A 553 2.92 -1.16 22.32
N VAL A 554 3.50 -1.38 21.14
CA VAL A 554 3.58 -2.70 20.47
C VAL A 554 4.24 -3.74 21.36
N GLU A 555 5.27 -3.35 22.12
CA GLU A 555 5.97 -4.23 23.03
C GLU A 555 5.06 -4.76 24.15
N ALA A 556 4.25 -3.91 24.78
CA ALA A 556 3.32 -4.36 25.82
C ALA A 556 2.32 -5.39 25.28
N ILE A 557 1.81 -5.17 24.06
CA ILE A 557 0.81 -6.06 23.44
C ILE A 557 1.43 -7.39 23.05
N VAL A 558 2.58 -7.39 22.36
CA VAL A 558 3.26 -8.62 21.95
C VAL A 558 3.68 -9.44 23.17
N ARG A 559 4.19 -8.80 24.24
CA ARG A 559 4.53 -9.47 25.50
C ARG A 559 3.31 -10.11 26.14
N LEU A 560 2.18 -9.41 26.22
CA LEU A 560 0.94 -9.94 26.78
C LEU A 560 0.44 -11.18 26.00
N ILE A 561 0.43 -11.11 24.67
CA ILE A 561 -0.03 -12.21 23.80
C ILE A 561 0.91 -13.42 23.92
N ASN A 562 2.23 -13.21 23.84
CA ASN A 562 3.22 -14.29 23.97
C ASN A 562 3.19 -14.93 25.37
N PHE A 563 2.94 -14.15 26.43
CA PHE A 563 2.69 -14.66 27.77
C PHE A 563 1.41 -15.52 27.85
N ALA A 564 0.32 -15.09 27.21
CA ALA A 564 -0.91 -15.88 27.14
C ALA A 564 -0.72 -17.20 26.39
N LEU A 565 0.01 -17.19 25.28
CA LEU A 565 0.39 -18.40 24.53
C LEU A 565 1.26 -19.35 25.36
N GLU A 566 2.23 -18.82 26.09
CA GLU A 566 3.10 -19.61 26.97
C GLU A 566 2.33 -20.29 28.09
N THR A 567 1.50 -19.53 28.81
CA THR A 567 0.72 -20.04 29.94
C THR A 567 -0.37 -21.04 29.53
N THR A 568 -0.83 -21.00 28.28
CA THR A 568 -1.75 -21.99 27.68
C THR A 568 -1.02 -23.16 26.99
N GLY A 569 0.31 -23.24 27.14
CA GLY A 569 1.11 -24.36 26.65
C GLY A 569 1.27 -24.39 25.12
N ARG A 570 1.04 -23.28 24.43
CA ARG A 570 1.28 -23.16 22.99
C ARG A 570 2.78 -22.95 22.76
N PRO A 571 3.43 -23.69 21.84
CA PRO A 571 4.84 -23.46 21.52
C PRO A 571 5.07 -22.22 20.64
N GLU A 572 4.06 -21.78 19.88
CA GLU A 572 4.21 -20.66 18.94
C GLU A 572 4.29 -19.31 19.66
N ARG A 573 5.06 -18.38 19.07
CA ARG A 573 5.16 -16.97 19.49
C ARG A 573 5.03 -16.08 18.26
N PHE A 574 4.67 -14.83 18.50
CA PHE A 574 4.88 -13.76 17.53
C PHE A 574 6.33 -13.30 17.63
N ILE A 575 7.11 -13.62 16.60
CA ILE A 575 8.53 -13.35 16.47
C ILE A 575 8.69 -12.07 15.67
N THR A 576 9.34 -11.06 16.24
CA THR A 576 9.51 -9.75 15.60
C THR A 576 10.45 -9.85 14.42
N GLU A 577 10.05 -9.28 13.29
CA GLU A 577 10.92 -9.00 12.16
C GLU A 577 11.49 -7.59 12.28
N GLN A 578 12.72 -7.43 11.80
CA GLN A 578 13.33 -6.12 11.76
C GLN A 578 12.61 -5.24 10.74
N SER A 579 12.20 -4.04 11.14
CA SER A 579 11.54 -3.08 10.25
C SER A 579 12.45 -1.91 9.89
N GLY A 580 12.27 -1.38 8.69
CA GLY A 580 12.99 -0.20 8.19
C GLY A 580 12.30 1.14 8.51
N GLY A 581 11.19 1.13 9.25
CA GLY A 581 10.35 2.31 9.47
C GLY A 581 9.17 2.01 10.41
N GLN A 582 8.07 2.74 10.21
CA GLN A 582 6.89 2.75 11.10
C GLN A 582 6.08 1.43 11.09
N ILE A 583 6.27 0.58 10.08
CA ILE A 583 5.58 -0.70 9.95
C ILE A 583 6.17 -1.75 10.89
N ALA A 584 5.35 -2.31 11.79
CA ALA A 584 5.71 -3.46 12.60
C ALA A 584 5.33 -4.77 11.89
N SER A 585 6.23 -5.76 11.87
CA SER A 585 5.97 -7.09 11.30
C SER A 585 6.35 -8.23 12.24
N PHE A 586 5.53 -9.28 12.25
CA PHE A 586 5.69 -10.45 13.12
C PHE A 586 5.38 -11.74 12.39
N ILE A 587 6.13 -12.79 12.71
CA ILE A 587 5.88 -14.16 12.24
C ILE A 587 5.37 -15.01 13.38
N PHE A 588 4.21 -15.64 13.19
CA PHE A 588 3.62 -16.58 14.13
C PHE A 588 4.11 -18.01 13.89
N ALA A 589 5.10 -18.44 14.67
CA ALA A 589 5.70 -19.77 14.55
C ALA A 589 6.31 -20.23 15.89
N ASP A 590 6.68 -21.52 15.98
CA ASP A 590 7.52 -22.01 17.09
C ASP A 590 8.95 -21.44 16.94
N PRO A 591 9.43 -20.61 17.88
CA PRO A 591 10.76 -20.01 17.79
C PRO A 591 11.90 -21.03 17.73
N PHE A 592 11.77 -22.18 18.40
CA PHE A 592 12.81 -23.21 18.42
C PHE A 592 13.03 -23.83 17.03
N THR A 593 11.99 -23.81 16.20
CA THR A 593 12.02 -24.37 14.85
C THR A 593 12.27 -23.28 13.81
N PHE A 594 11.59 -22.13 13.93
CA PHE A 594 11.63 -21.09 12.91
C PHE A 594 12.91 -20.27 12.91
N VAL A 595 13.41 -19.84 14.09
CA VAL A 595 14.57 -18.94 14.18
C VAL A 595 15.84 -19.54 13.52
N PRO A 596 16.17 -20.83 13.69
CA PRO A 596 17.30 -21.45 12.98
C PRO A 596 17.14 -21.41 11.45
N ILE A 597 15.93 -21.62 10.93
CA ILE A 597 15.62 -21.58 9.50
C ILE A 597 15.72 -20.14 9.00
N ALA A 598 15.11 -19.19 9.69
CA ALA A 598 15.16 -17.77 9.38
C ALA A 598 16.61 -17.26 9.29
N ARG A 599 17.45 -17.61 10.28
CA ARG A 599 18.89 -17.29 10.26
C ARG A 599 19.64 -17.94 9.12
N ARG A 600 19.25 -19.12 8.65
CA ARG A 600 19.88 -19.77 7.48
C ARG A 600 19.55 -19.04 6.19
N TYR A 601 18.29 -18.63 6.02
CA TYR A 601 17.82 -17.92 4.83
C TYR A 601 17.95 -16.39 4.93
N GLY A 602 18.61 -15.88 5.98
CA GLY A 602 18.89 -14.46 6.14
C GLY A 602 17.66 -13.59 6.38
N LEU A 603 16.55 -14.14 6.88
CA LEU A 603 15.39 -13.34 7.29
C LEU A 603 15.78 -12.42 8.46
N PRO A 604 15.54 -11.11 8.36
CA PRO A 604 15.96 -10.15 9.37
C PRO A 604 14.99 -10.20 10.55
N LEU A 605 15.45 -10.80 11.66
CA LEU A 605 14.68 -10.90 12.90
C LEU A 605 15.16 -9.88 13.91
N SER A 606 14.24 -9.28 14.64
CA SER A 606 14.53 -8.38 15.75
C SER A 606 14.23 -9.04 17.10
N THR A 607 14.96 -8.65 18.13
CA THR A 607 14.63 -8.98 19.52
C THR A 607 13.79 -7.90 20.20
N ASP A 608 13.53 -6.78 19.51
CA ASP A 608 12.84 -5.62 20.05
C ASP A 608 11.52 -5.36 19.31
N PRO A 609 10.37 -5.77 19.88
CA PRO A 609 9.06 -5.47 19.30
C PRO A 609 8.74 -3.98 19.14
N ALA A 610 9.45 -3.08 19.82
CA ALA A 610 9.25 -1.64 19.73
C ALA A 610 10.13 -0.96 18.66
N GLU A 611 10.95 -1.72 17.93
CA GLU A 611 11.91 -1.15 16.95
C GLU A 611 11.24 -0.26 15.91
N ALA A 612 10.10 -0.68 15.36
CA ALA A 612 9.34 0.09 14.36
C ALA A 612 8.89 1.46 14.91
N MET A 613 8.33 1.47 16.12
CA MET A 613 7.90 2.69 16.80
C MET A 613 9.09 3.62 17.09
N ARG A 614 10.20 3.08 17.62
CA ARG A 614 11.39 3.91 17.93
C ARG A 614 11.96 4.56 16.67
N LYS A 615 12.14 3.79 15.60
CA LYS A 615 12.64 4.32 14.31
C LYS A 615 11.70 5.35 13.72
N GLY A 616 10.39 5.16 13.84
CA GLY A 616 9.38 6.12 13.42
C GLY A 616 9.51 7.45 14.18
N LEU A 617 9.54 7.39 15.51
CA LEU A 617 9.72 8.57 16.37
C LEU A 617 11.07 9.28 16.11
N GLU A 618 12.16 8.54 15.93
CA GLU A 618 13.48 9.10 15.59
C GLU A 618 13.46 9.79 14.20
N PHE A 619 12.69 9.27 13.25
CA PHE A 619 12.50 9.90 11.95
C PHE A 619 11.71 11.20 12.07
N GLU A 620 10.58 11.20 12.78
CA GLU A 620 9.79 12.42 13.04
C GLU A 620 10.62 13.50 13.73
N GLU A 621 11.39 13.14 14.76
CA GLU A 621 12.24 14.10 15.47
C GLU A 621 13.29 14.72 14.55
N ARG A 622 13.91 13.92 13.66
CA ARG A 622 14.85 14.43 12.65
C ARG A 622 14.17 15.40 11.68
N VAL A 623 12.99 15.05 11.16
CA VAL A 623 12.23 15.91 10.24
C VAL A 623 11.83 17.23 10.91
N ILE A 624 11.33 17.18 12.14
CA ILE A 624 10.96 18.37 12.91
C ILE A 624 12.18 19.28 13.13
N ASN A 625 13.33 18.70 13.49
CA ASN A 625 14.56 19.48 13.68
C ASN A 625 15.02 20.13 12.38
N GLN A 626 15.00 19.42 11.26
CA GLN A 626 15.31 19.98 9.94
C GLN A 626 14.36 21.10 9.53
N LEU A 627 13.06 20.98 9.81
CA LEU A 627 12.09 22.03 9.53
C LEU A 627 12.35 23.28 10.35
N ARG A 628 12.68 23.12 11.65
CA ARG A 628 13.05 24.25 12.53
C ARG A 628 14.33 24.95 12.07
N GLU A 629 15.34 24.19 11.67
CA GLU A 629 16.61 24.73 11.15
C GLU A 629 16.45 25.49 9.82
N ASN A 630 15.40 25.20 9.04
CA ASN A 630 15.11 25.90 7.78
C ASN A 630 14.18 27.12 7.96
N GLU A 631 13.60 27.32 9.15
CA GLU A 631 12.80 28.49 9.50
C GLU A 631 13.64 29.64 10.10
N ASP A 632 14.89 29.35 10.53
CA ASP A 632 15.90 30.32 10.98
C ASP A 632 16.85 30.74 9.82
#